data_AF-A0AA87U807-F1
#
_entry.id   AF-A0AA87U807-F1
#
_cell.length_a   1.000
_cell.length_b   1.000
_cell.length_c   1.000
_cell.angle_alpha   90.00
_cell.angle_beta   90.00
_cell.angle_gamma   90.00
#
_symmetry.space_group_name_H-M   'P 1'
#
loop_
_entity.id
_entity.type
_entity.pdbx_description
1 polymer ?
#
loop_
_entity_poly.entity_id
_entity_poly.type
_entity_poly.pdbx_seq_one_letter_code
_entity_poly.pdbx_strand_id
1 'polypeptide(L)'
;MPGSACHPSVSVTASSIKLLSNETVYVHPGSVSLLGWFVKFYLWVSGDKPKLTRKLRSPPGKPRDAIPARFFGEFKIAMNQVNGRNVHTLVPKGTTSGQVVFYIHGAYILNIAGAHWNLIGDLIRQTNATFVVPDYPKAPGATVPVGLAMVEQAYKDLTATVPAENITIMAIARAVDFP
;
A
#
# COMPACT_ATOMS: atom_id res chain seq x y z
N MET A 1 -42.44 -5.31 -20.46
CA MET A 1 -41.97 -3.91 -20.42
C MET A 1 -41.12 -3.72 -19.17
N PRO A 2 -39.78 -3.74 -19.24
CA PRO A 2 -38.94 -3.44 -18.09
C PRO A 2 -38.67 -1.93 -18.02
N GLY A 3 -39.10 -1.31 -16.92
CA GLY A 3 -38.83 0.10 -16.62
C GLY A 3 -37.37 0.31 -16.23
N SER A 4 -36.75 1.31 -16.87
CA SER A 4 -35.37 1.73 -16.65
C SER A 4 -35.21 2.37 -15.27
N ALA A 5 -34.33 1.82 -14.43
CA ALA A 5 -33.97 2.42 -13.14
C ALA A 5 -32.87 3.46 -13.36
N CYS A 6 -33.23 4.75 -13.25
CA CYS A 6 -32.28 5.85 -13.19
C CYS A 6 -31.48 5.76 -11.87
N HIS A 7 -30.16 5.56 -11.98
CA HIS A 7 -29.26 5.75 -10.84
C HIS A 7 -29.08 7.25 -10.56
N PRO A 8 -29.24 7.71 -9.31
CA PRO A 8 -29.00 9.11 -8.95
C PRO A 8 -27.50 9.42 -9.03
N SER A 9 -27.14 10.44 -9.79
CA SER A 9 -25.80 11.03 -9.81
C SER A 9 -25.56 11.78 -8.50
N VAL A 10 -24.70 11.25 -7.65
CA VAL A 10 -24.23 11.95 -6.44
C VAL A 10 -23.05 12.83 -6.83
N SER A 11 -23.24 14.15 -6.81
CA SER A 11 -22.18 15.15 -6.91
C SER A 11 -21.59 15.41 -5.52
N VAL A 12 -20.33 15.03 -5.33
CA VAL A 12 -19.56 15.39 -4.12
C VAL A 12 -18.88 16.73 -4.36
N THR A 13 -19.30 17.76 -3.63
CA THR A 13 -18.64 19.07 -3.62
C THR A 13 -17.39 19.02 -2.75
N ALA A 14 -16.22 18.97 -3.38
CA ALA A 14 -14.94 19.15 -2.71
C ALA A 14 -14.76 20.63 -2.34
N SER A 15 -14.80 20.94 -1.03
CA SER A 15 -14.46 22.27 -0.52
C SER A 15 -12.97 22.56 -0.71
N SER A 16 -12.67 23.75 -1.22
CA SER A 16 -11.38 24.23 -1.71
C SER A 16 -10.19 24.02 -0.77
N ILE A 17 -9.27 23.16 -1.18
CA ILE A 17 -7.84 23.32 -0.91
C ILE A 17 -7.20 23.62 -2.26
N LYS A 18 -6.60 24.80 -2.39
CA LYS A 18 -5.98 25.25 -3.64
C LYS A 18 -4.65 24.50 -3.82
N LEU A 19 -4.72 23.27 -4.33
CA LEU A 19 -3.56 22.46 -4.69
C LEU A 19 -2.97 23.01 -5.99
N LEU A 20 -1.73 23.53 -5.93
CA LEU A 20 -0.92 23.85 -7.08
C LEU A 20 -0.39 22.53 -7.69
N SER A 21 -1.21 21.79 -8.42
CA SER A 21 -0.74 20.66 -9.21
C SER A 21 -1.66 20.36 -10.38
N ASN A 22 -1.08 20.07 -11.56
CA ASN A 22 -1.77 19.35 -12.63
C ASN A 22 -2.13 17.95 -12.11
N GLU A 23 -3.30 17.81 -11.48
CA GLU A 23 -3.79 16.52 -11.03
C GLU A 23 -4.14 15.67 -12.26
N THR A 24 -3.33 14.66 -12.54
CA THR A 24 -3.65 13.68 -13.58
C THR A 24 -4.33 12.50 -12.92
N VAL A 25 -5.66 12.45 -13.02
CA VAL A 25 -6.45 11.31 -12.56
C VAL A 25 -6.49 10.25 -13.68
N TYR A 26 -5.78 9.15 -13.48
CA TYR A 26 -5.82 8.02 -14.40
C TYR A 26 -6.89 7.00 -13.97
N VAL A 27 -7.87 6.78 -14.84
CA VAL A 27 -8.85 5.70 -14.71
C VAL A 27 -8.53 4.66 -15.78
N HIS A 28 -8.16 3.45 -15.37
CA HIS A 28 -7.83 2.39 -16.31
C HIS A 28 -9.09 1.97 -17.10
N PRO A 29 -9.15 2.13 -18.43
CA PRO A 29 -10.37 1.90 -19.21
C PRO A 29 -10.63 0.41 -19.53
N GLY A 30 -9.72 -0.49 -19.15
CA GLY A 30 -9.84 -1.92 -19.39
C GLY A 30 -10.85 -2.60 -18.47
N SER A 31 -11.51 -3.65 -18.97
CA SER A 31 -12.22 -4.58 -18.09
C SER A 31 -11.23 -5.25 -17.15
N VAL A 32 -11.66 -5.56 -15.92
CA VAL A 32 -10.86 -6.37 -15.00
C VAL A 32 -10.46 -7.66 -15.72
N SER A 33 -9.17 -8.01 -15.68
CA SER A 33 -8.69 -9.25 -16.29
C SER A 33 -9.48 -10.45 -15.74
N LEU A 34 -9.52 -11.58 -16.45
CA LEU A 34 -10.21 -12.79 -15.97
C LEU A 34 -9.74 -13.17 -14.56
N LEU A 35 -8.45 -13.06 -14.29
CA LEU A 35 -7.89 -13.27 -12.95
C LEU A 35 -8.41 -12.22 -11.95
N GLY A 36 -8.49 -10.95 -12.34
CA GLY A 36 -9.10 -9.89 -11.54
C GLY A 36 -10.59 -10.14 -11.24
N TRP A 37 -11.35 -10.65 -12.21
CA TRP A 37 -12.74 -11.07 -12.04
C TRP A 37 -12.86 -12.22 -11.05
N PHE A 38 -12.02 -13.26 -11.18
CA PHE A 38 -11.98 -14.38 -10.22
C PHE A 38 -11.59 -13.93 -8.81
N VAL A 39 -10.61 -13.02 -8.69
CA VAL A 39 -10.22 -12.45 -7.38
C VAL A 39 -11.37 -11.64 -6.78
N LYS A 40 -12.05 -10.81 -7.58
CA LYS A 40 -13.20 -10.02 -7.12
C LYS A 40 -14.37 -10.92 -6.69
N PHE A 41 -14.64 -11.98 -7.45
CA PHE A 41 -15.62 -13.00 -7.12
C PHE A 41 -15.25 -13.74 -5.83
N TYR A 42 -14.00 -14.18 -5.69
CA TYR A 42 -13.51 -14.85 -4.49
C TYR A 42 -13.69 -13.97 -3.25
N LEU A 43 -13.29 -12.69 -3.32
CA LEU A 43 -13.43 -11.74 -2.21
C LEU A 43 -14.90 -11.46 -1.85
N TRP A 44 -15.81 -11.49 -2.82
CA TRP A 44 -17.24 -11.33 -2.61
C TRP A 44 -17.85 -12.56 -1.91
N VAL A 45 -17.49 -13.77 -2.36
CA VAL A 45 -17.98 -15.04 -1.78
C VAL A 45 -17.32 -15.37 -0.44
N SER A 46 -16.05 -15.00 -0.23
CA SER A 46 -15.25 -15.44 0.91
C SER A 46 -15.67 -14.83 2.25
N GLY A 47 -16.55 -13.81 2.25
CA GLY A 47 -17.19 -13.28 3.44
C GLY A 47 -16.20 -12.98 4.58
N ASP A 48 -15.27 -12.05 4.38
CA ASP A 48 -14.15 -11.84 5.30
C ASP A 48 -14.47 -11.01 6.56
N LYS A 49 -15.70 -10.48 6.69
CA LYS A 49 -16.15 -9.70 7.86
C LYS A 49 -15.94 -10.44 9.21
N PRO A 50 -16.41 -11.70 9.39
CA PRO A 50 -16.18 -12.46 10.62
C PRO A 50 -14.70 -12.82 10.87
N LYS A 51 -13.86 -12.92 9.84
CA LYS A 51 -12.43 -13.19 10.01
C LYS A 51 -11.69 -11.94 10.49
N LEU A 52 -12.05 -10.77 9.98
CA LEU A 52 -11.47 -9.49 10.40
C LEU A 52 -11.86 -9.17 11.86
N THR A 53 -13.13 -9.36 12.23
CA THR A 53 -13.58 -9.21 13.63
C THR A 53 -12.92 -10.20 14.57
N ARG A 54 -12.72 -11.46 14.14
CA ARG A 54 -11.92 -12.45 14.90
C ARG A 54 -10.47 -12.01 15.08
N LYS A 55 -9.85 -11.44 14.05
CA LYS A 55 -8.45 -11.00 14.07
C LYS A 55 -8.24 -9.76 14.95
N LEU A 56 -9.21 -8.84 14.98
CA LEU A 56 -9.26 -7.73 15.94
C LEU A 56 -9.37 -8.18 17.40
N ARG A 57 -10.04 -9.31 17.66
CA ARG A 57 -10.21 -9.89 19.01
C ARG A 57 -9.08 -10.81 19.42
N SER A 58 -8.24 -11.22 18.49
CA SER A 58 -7.10 -12.09 18.76
C SER A 58 -5.89 -11.26 19.22
N PRO A 59 -5.01 -11.79 20.09
CA PRO A 59 -3.73 -11.16 20.38
C PRO A 59 -2.96 -10.88 19.08
N PRO A 60 -2.12 -9.82 19.04
CA PRO A 60 -1.31 -9.54 17.86
C PRO A 60 -0.52 -10.79 17.47
N GLY A 61 -0.77 -11.29 16.26
CA GLY A 61 -0.10 -12.47 15.75
C GLY A 61 1.40 -12.23 15.57
N LYS A 62 2.20 -13.31 15.49
CA LYS A 62 3.62 -13.20 15.11
C LYS A 62 3.74 -12.41 13.79
N PRO A 63 4.72 -11.50 13.65
CA PRO A 63 4.95 -10.78 12.40
C PRO A 63 5.10 -11.79 11.27
N ARG A 64 4.19 -11.75 10.29
CA ARG A 64 4.26 -12.54 9.05
C ARG A 64 4.74 -11.68 7.89
N ASP A 65 5.45 -10.60 8.18
CA ASP A 65 5.95 -9.61 7.23
C ASP A 65 7.29 -10.05 6.64
N ALA A 66 7.43 -11.35 6.36
CA ALA A 66 8.65 -11.89 5.78
C ALA A 66 8.69 -11.53 4.30
N ILE A 67 9.69 -10.74 3.93
CA ILE A 67 10.07 -10.53 2.54
C ILE A 67 10.25 -11.91 1.89
N PRO A 68 9.68 -12.15 0.69
CA PRO A 68 9.85 -13.42 -0.02
C PRO A 68 11.32 -13.80 -0.15
N ALA A 69 11.69 -15.03 0.22
CA ALA A 69 13.09 -15.48 0.26
C ALA A 69 13.85 -15.26 -1.06
N ARG A 70 13.15 -15.40 -2.21
CA ARG A 70 13.70 -15.11 -3.55
C ARG A 70 14.23 -13.68 -3.71
N PHE A 71 13.66 -12.70 -3.01
CA PHE A 71 14.06 -11.30 -3.13
C PHE A 71 15.47 -11.04 -2.61
N PHE A 72 15.98 -11.82 -1.65
CA PHE A 72 17.37 -11.69 -1.20
C PHE A 72 18.37 -12.07 -2.32
N GLY A 73 17.95 -12.94 -3.25
CA GLY A 73 18.70 -13.27 -4.46
C GLY A 73 18.58 -12.21 -5.56
N GLU A 74 17.48 -11.47 -5.60
CA GLU A 74 17.17 -10.51 -6.68
C GLU A 74 17.55 -9.06 -6.35
N PHE A 75 17.44 -8.66 -5.09
CA PHE A 75 17.59 -7.28 -4.63
C PHE A 75 18.62 -7.18 -3.49
N LYS A 76 19.20 -5.99 -3.30
CA LYS A 76 19.91 -5.66 -2.08
C LYS A 76 18.88 -5.16 -1.06
N ILE A 77 18.81 -5.83 0.07
CA ILE A 77 17.78 -5.55 1.08
C ILE A 77 18.45 -5.06 2.35
N ALA A 78 18.06 -3.86 2.78
CA ALA A 78 18.44 -3.29 4.06
C ALA A 78 17.21 -3.18 4.96
N MET A 79 17.45 -3.23 6.26
CA MET A 79 16.40 -3.07 7.27
C MET A 79 16.91 -2.13 8.34
N ASN A 80 16.20 -1.01 8.51
CA ASN A 80 16.44 -0.05 9.57
C ASN A 80 15.24 -0.03 10.51
N GLN A 81 15.39 0.60 11.68
CA GLN A 81 14.29 0.76 12.62
C GLN A 81 13.95 2.23 12.84
N VAL A 82 12.66 2.52 12.83
CA VAL A 82 12.07 3.81 13.21
C VAL A 82 10.99 3.53 14.24
N ASN A 83 11.06 4.17 15.41
CA ASN A 83 10.14 3.94 16.54
C ASN A 83 9.95 2.45 16.90
N GLY A 84 11.03 1.66 16.86
CA GLY A 84 11.02 0.22 17.17
C GLY A 84 10.35 -0.66 16.11
N ARG A 85 10.15 -0.14 14.90
CA ARG A 85 9.51 -0.84 13.78
C ARG A 85 10.40 -0.85 12.55
N ASN A 86 10.32 -1.92 11.79
CA ASN A 86 11.18 -2.11 10.64
C ASN A 86 10.76 -1.20 9.47
N VAL A 87 11.76 -0.64 8.81
CA VAL A 87 11.63 -0.01 7.49
C VAL A 87 12.51 -0.83 6.56
N HIS A 88 11.90 -1.46 5.57
CA HIS A 88 12.60 -2.28 4.60
C HIS A 88 12.96 -1.45 3.37
N THR A 89 14.23 -1.46 2.99
CA THR A 89 14.71 -0.82 1.76
C THR A 89 15.15 -1.89 0.79
N LEU A 90 14.49 -1.96 -0.37
CA LEU A 90 14.80 -2.88 -1.46
C LEU A 90 15.40 -2.10 -2.62
N VAL A 91 16.66 -2.38 -2.92
CA VAL A 91 17.42 -1.74 -4.00
C VAL A 91 17.66 -2.76 -5.12
N PRO A 92 17.39 -2.44 -6.40
CA PRO A 92 17.71 -3.33 -7.50
C PRO A 92 19.23 -3.58 -7.58
N LYS A 93 19.62 -4.79 -7.97
CA LYS A 93 21.03 -5.11 -8.22
C LYS A 93 21.43 -4.52 -9.58
N GLY A 94 22.47 -3.68 -9.58
CA GLY A 94 22.95 -2.99 -10.79
C GLY A 94 22.67 -1.50 -10.76
N THR A 95 22.39 -0.91 -11.93
CA THR A 95 22.10 0.52 -12.07
C THR A 95 20.71 0.85 -11.55
N THR A 96 20.63 1.78 -10.60
CA THR A 96 19.36 2.32 -10.09
C THR A 96 18.90 3.47 -10.97
N SER A 97 17.59 3.68 -11.11
CA SER A 97 17.03 4.85 -11.82
C SER A 97 17.22 6.19 -11.07
N GLY A 98 17.75 6.16 -9.86
CA GLY A 98 17.86 7.31 -8.97
C GLY A 98 16.54 7.67 -8.27
N GLN A 99 15.43 7.06 -8.68
CA GLN A 99 14.12 7.26 -8.07
C GLN A 99 13.93 6.35 -6.85
N VAL A 100 13.21 6.88 -5.85
CA VAL A 100 12.83 6.17 -4.64
C VAL A 100 11.32 6.19 -4.47
N VAL A 101 10.73 5.01 -4.27
CA VAL A 101 9.30 4.86 -3.99
C VAL A 101 9.10 4.58 -2.50
N PHE A 102 8.44 5.51 -1.81
CA PHE A 102 7.99 5.33 -0.43
C PHE A 102 6.62 4.65 -0.44
N TYR A 103 6.58 3.35 -0.16
CA TYR A 103 5.42 2.50 -0.38
C TYR A 103 4.65 2.24 0.92
N ILE A 104 3.40 2.74 0.99
CA ILE A 104 2.49 2.53 2.11
C ILE A 104 1.53 1.39 1.75
N HIS A 105 1.68 0.26 2.43
CA HIS A 105 0.78 -0.86 2.23
C HIS A 105 -0.59 -0.59 2.87
N GLY A 106 -1.64 -1.20 2.30
CA GLY A 106 -3.01 -1.01 2.75
C GLY A 106 -3.40 -1.80 3.99
N ALA A 107 -4.65 -1.58 4.42
CA ALA A 107 -5.34 -2.25 5.52
C ALA A 107 -4.60 -2.16 6.87
N TYR A 108 -4.96 -1.14 7.66
CA TYR A 108 -4.40 -0.85 8.99
C TYR A 108 -4.43 -2.00 10.03
N ILE A 109 -5.19 -3.06 9.76
CA ILE A 109 -5.35 -4.24 10.62
C ILE A 109 -4.55 -5.44 10.07
N LEU A 110 -4.16 -5.41 8.80
CA LEU A 110 -3.53 -6.54 8.12
C LEU A 110 -2.05 -6.25 7.87
N ASN A 111 -1.24 -7.25 8.16
CA ASN A 111 0.16 -7.32 7.76
C ASN A 111 0.33 -7.21 6.25
N ILE A 112 1.51 -6.79 5.82
CA ILE A 112 1.82 -6.71 4.39
C ILE A 112 1.76 -8.13 3.80
N ALA A 113 0.75 -8.37 2.96
CA ALA A 113 0.55 -9.69 2.38
C ALA A 113 1.61 -9.96 1.30
N GLY A 114 1.94 -11.23 1.05
CA GLY A 114 2.88 -11.61 -0.03
C GLY A 114 2.53 -11.04 -1.42
N ALA A 115 1.24 -10.78 -1.68
CA ALA A 115 0.80 -10.09 -2.90
C ALA A 115 1.37 -8.66 -3.03
N HIS A 116 1.48 -7.91 -1.94
CA HIS A 116 2.07 -6.57 -1.93
C HIS A 116 3.58 -6.66 -2.21
N TRP A 117 4.27 -7.62 -1.61
CA TRP A 117 5.69 -7.86 -1.90
C TRP A 117 5.91 -8.18 -3.37
N ASN A 118 5.07 -9.02 -3.97
CA ASN A 118 5.16 -9.34 -5.39
C ASN A 118 4.96 -8.11 -6.27
N LEU A 119 3.97 -7.28 -5.98
CA LEU A 119 3.76 -6.00 -6.66
C LEU A 119 4.99 -5.10 -6.57
N ILE A 120 5.57 -4.96 -5.37
CA ILE A 120 6.81 -4.20 -5.16
C ILE A 120 7.93 -4.76 -6.04
N GLY A 121 8.14 -6.08 -6.05
CA GLY A 121 9.15 -6.72 -6.89
C GLY A 121 8.94 -6.47 -8.38
N ASP A 122 7.69 -6.56 -8.86
CA ASP A 122 7.36 -6.32 -10.26
C ASP A 122 7.58 -4.85 -10.66
N LEU A 123 7.30 -3.92 -9.75
CA LEU A 123 7.57 -2.49 -9.95
C LEU A 123 9.07 -2.18 -9.94
N ILE A 124 9.85 -2.77 -9.03
CA ILE A 124 11.31 -2.62 -9.01
C ILE A 124 11.90 -3.10 -10.34
N ARG A 125 11.47 -4.26 -10.86
CA ARG A 125 11.98 -4.80 -12.13
C ARG A 125 11.64 -3.93 -13.35
N GLN A 126 10.52 -3.21 -13.31
CA GLN A 126 10.09 -2.33 -14.41
C GLN A 126 10.71 -0.94 -14.35
N THR A 127 10.98 -0.43 -13.14
CA THR A 127 11.37 0.98 -12.93
C THR A 127 12.84 1.16 -12.53
N ASN A 128 13.51 0.08 -12.10
CA ASN A 128 14.82 0.12 -11.45
C ASN A 128 14.88 1.11 -10.27
N ALA A 129 13.73 1.43 -9.67
CA ALA A 129 13.65 2.33 -8.51
C ALA A 129 13.95 1.57 -7.21
N THR A 130 14.41 2.30 -6.20
CA THR A 130 14.52 1.79 -4.83
C THR A 130 13.18 1.87 -4.13
N PHE A 131 12.78 0.84 -3.40
CA PHE A 131 11.54 0.85 -2.61
C PHE A 131 11.84 0.92 -1.12
N VAL A 132 11.20 1.86 -0.44
CA VAL A 132 11.24 2.02 1.02
C VAL A 132 9.86 1.70 1.58
N VAL A 133 9.77 0.68 2.42
CA VAL A 133 8.52 0.06 2.87
C VAL A 133 8.49 0.06 4.40
N PRO A 134 7.84 1.06 5.04
CA PRO A 134 7.68 1.08 6.50
C PRO A 134 6.65 0.04 6.97
N ASP A 135 7.06 -0.85 7.88
CA ASP A 135 6.14 -1.75 8.59
C ASP A 135 5.57 -1.06 9.83
N TYR A 136 4.65 -0.11 9.60
CA TYR A 136 4.08 0.70 10.65
C TYR A 136 3.25 -0.11 11.68
N PRO A 137 3.15 0.35 12.95
CA PRO A 137 2.29 -0.26 13.96
C PRO A 137 0.83 -0.36 13.51
N LYS A 138 0.18 -1.50 13.78
CA LYS A 138 -1.16 -1.83 13.27
C LYS A 138 -2.14 -2.16 14.39
N ALA A 139 -3.43 -1.98 14.13
CA ALA A 139 -4.49 -2.43 15.03
C ALA A 139 -4.52 -3.98 15.15
N PRO A 140 -4.98 -4.52 16.28
CA PRO A 140 -5.43 -3.82 17.49
C PRO A 140 -4.29 -3.33 18.40
N GLY A 141 -3.03 -3.68 18.12
CA GLY A 141 -1.88 -3.38 18.98
C GLY A 141 -1.42 -1.92 18.98
N ALA A 142 -1.91 -1.10 18.05
CA ALA A 142 -1.61 0.33 17.96
C ALA A 142 -2.79 1.11 17.37
N THR A 143 -2.79 2.43 17.60
CA THR A 143 -3.79 3.38 17.08
C THR A 143 -3.28 4.12 15.84
N VAL A 144 -4.20 4.64 15.02
CA VAL A 144 -3.86 5.36 13.78
C VAL A 144 -2.81 6.46 14.00
N PRO A 145 -2.89 7.31 15.05
CA PRO A 145 -1.87 8.32 15.31
C PRO A 145 -0.46 7.72 15.51
N VAL A 146 -0.36 6.59 16.20
CA VAL A 146 0.93 5.90 16.42
C VAL A 146 1.49 5.36 15.11
N GLY A 147 0.63 4.76 14.28
CA GLY A 147 0.99 4.30 12.94
C GLY A 147 1.49 5.43 12.06
N LEU A 148 0.73 6.52 11.98
CA LEU A 148 1.03 7.68 11.16
C LEU A 148 2.32 8.38 11.60
N ALA A 149 2.54 8.55 12.92
CA ALA A 149 3.75 9.16 13.44
C ALA A 149 5.02 8.39 13.03
N MET A 150 4.97 7.04 12.98
CA MET A 150 6.10 6.24 12.51
C MET A 150 6.33 6.39 11.00
N VAL A 151 5.24 6.45 10.21
CA VAL A 151 5.33 6.69 8.75
C VAL A 151 5.90 8.07 8.45
N GLU A 152 5.43 9.10 9.15
CA GLU A 152 5.94 10.48 9.02
C GLU A 152 7.42 10.57 9.38
N GLN A 153 7.84 9.91 10.47
CA GLN A 153 9.24 9.90 10.85
C GLN A 153 10.10 9.20 9.80
N ALA A 154 9.67 8.03 9.31
CA ALA A 154 10.39 7.32 8.25
C ALA A 154 10.49 8.14 6.95
N TYR A 155 9.46 8.91 6.63
CA TYR A 155 9.48 9.82 5.47
C TYR A 155 10.45 10.99 5.69
N LYS A 156 10.46 11.60 6.89
CA LYS A 156 11.44 12.65 7.24
C LYS A 156 12.87 12.15 7.12
N ASP A 157 13.15 10.97 7.68
CA ASP A 157 14.47 10.34 7.61
C ASP A 157 14.89 10.08 6.14
N LEU A 158 13.94 9.69 5.28
CA LEU A 158 14.18 9.53 3.85
C LEU A 158 14.53 10.86 3.18
N THR A 159 13.72 11.90 3.40
CA THR A 159 13.94 13.24 2.79
C THR A 159 15.21 13.94 3.28
N ALA A 160 15.77 13.51 4.41
CA ALA A 160 17.07 14.00 4.88
C ALA A 160 18.24 13.50 4.02
N THR A 161 18.04 12.44 3.23
CA THR A 161 19.10 11.79 2.43
C THR A 161 18.80 11.73 0.94
N VAL A 162 17.52 11.84 0.56
CA VAL A 162 17.07 11.78 -0.83
C VAL A 162 16.33 13.08 -1.17
N PRO A 163 16.71 13.77 -2.27
CA PRO A 163 15.98 14.95 -2.73
C PRO A 163 14.51 14.64 -2.99
N ALA A 164 13.61 15.54 -2.60
CA ALA A 164 12.17 15.33 -2.67
C ALA A 164 11.68 15.06 -4.11
N GLU A 165 12.33 15.66 -5.12
CA GLU A 165 12.05 15.44 -6.54
C GLU A 165 12.32 14.01 -7.03
N ASN A 166 13.10 13.23 -6.27
CA ASN A 166 13.38 11.83 -6.56
C ASN A 166 12.52 10.86 -5.74
N ILE A 167 11.59 11.37 -4.93
CA ILE A 167 10.73 10.56 -4.08
C ILE A 167 9.31 10.54 -4.65
N THR A 168 8.81 9.34 -4.88
CA THR A 168 7.39 9.09 -5.18
C THR A 168 6.73 8.41 -4.00
N ILE A 169 5.65 8.97 -3.46
CA ILE A 169 4.82 8.29 -2.47
C ILE A 169 3.80 7.44 -3.21
N MET A 170 3.74 6.15 -2.89
CA MET A 170 2.78 5.21 -3.47
C MET A 170 2.04 4.50 -2.35
N ALA A 171 0.72 4.42 -2.45
CA ALA A 171 -0.09 3.73 -1.46
C ALA A 171 -1.12 2.81 -2.13
N ILE A 172 -1.44 1.71 -1.46
CA ILE A 172 -2.60 0.88 -1.83
C ILE A 172 -3.62 0.95 -0.70
N ALA A 173 -4.87 1.28 -1.04
CA ALA A 173 -5.98 1.28 -0.10
C ALA A 173 -6.95 0.14 -0.48
N ARG A 174 -7.72 -0.35 0.50
CA ARG A 174 -8.98 -1.00 0.14
C ARG A 174 -9.96 0.11 -0.21
N ALA A 175 -10.53 0.05 -1.39
CA ALA A 175 -11.83 0.66 -1.61
C ALA A 175 -12.81 -0.01 -0.63
N VAL A 176 -13.27 0.74 0.35
CA VAL A 176 -14.43 0.36 1.15
C VAL A 176 -15.54 1.24 0.60
N ASP A 177 -16.43 0.65 -0.20
CA ASP A 177 -17.74 1.26 -0.41
C ASP A 177 -18.41 1.20 0.98
N PHE A 178 -18.37 2.31 1.72
CA PHE A 178 -19.17 2.46 2.92
C PHE A 178 -20.63 2.61 2.47
N PRO A 179 -21.56 1.83 3.03
CA PRO A 179 -22.99 2.04 2.79
C PRO A 179 -23.44 3.42 3.29
#